data_AF-A0A8T1H0S7-F1
#
_entry.id   AF-A0A8T1H0S7-F1
#
_cell.length_a   1.000
_cell.length_b   1.000
_cell.length_c   1.000
_cell.angle_alpha   90.00
_cell.angle_beta   90.00
_cell.angle_gamma   90.00
#
_symmetry.space_group_name_H-M   'P 1'
#
loop_
_entity.id
_entity.type
_entity.pdbx_description
1 polymer ?
#
loop_
_entity_poly.entity_id
_entity_poly.type
_entity_poly.pdbx_seq_one_letter_code
_entity_poly.pdbx_strand_id
1 'polypeptide(L)'
;MDVPLVDCTSHRLNLAVKRFLEPHEEDLENVQVLMRKLSTLKEAAKLRAKTPLLPVLRQETWWSSTVAMLDRYVWLRKFLSADDDEIADLLPSRSTYQSLQTLLEEMKDIEPISKKLQSDGLMLLQARELFDGHLELKPSFASYLGTAQ
;
A
#
# COMPACT_ATOMS: atom_id res chain seq x y z
N MET A 1 -6.45 -15.32 -31.67
CA MET A 1 -6.64 -13.99 -31.08
C MET A 1 -5.69 -13.94 -29.90
N ASP A 2 -4.55 -13.30 -30.09
CA ASP A 2 -3.48 -13.18 -29.08
C ASP A 2 -3.91 -12.15 -28.06
N VAL A 3 -4.12 -12.56 -26.81
CA VAL A 3 -4.28 -11.62 -25.70
C VAL A 3 -2.91 -10.99 -25.47
N PRO A 4 -2.77 -9.65 -25.39
CA PRO A 4 -1.46 -9.03 -25.17
C PRO A 4 -0.87 -9.52 -23.84
N LEU A 5 0.18 -10.34 -23.91
CA LEU A 5 0.86 -10.97 -22.76
C LEU A 5 1.46 -9.99 -21.73
N VAL A 6 1.44 -8.67 -22.00
CA VAL A 6 1.74 -7.61 -21.02
C VAL A 6 0.74 -7.65 -19.85
N ASP A 7 -0.49 -8.10 -20.11
CA ASP A 7 -1.49 -8.35 -19.06
C ASP A 7 -1.03 -9.44 -18.08
N CYS A 8 -0.23 -10.43 -18.51
CA CYS A 8 0.21 -11.51 -17.64
C CYS A 8 1.24 -11.06 -16.60
N THR A 9 2.21 -10.20 -16.94
CA THR A 9 3.22 -9.72 -15.98
C THR A 9 2.63 -8.74 -14.97
N SER A 10 1.81 -7.81 -15.42
CA SER A 10 1.11 -6.86 -14.54
C SER A 10 0.10 -7.57 -13.63
N HIS A 11 -0.62 -8.56 -14.15
CA HIS A 11 -1.51 -9.40 -13.34
C HIS A 11 -0.75 -10.22 -12.30
N ARG A 12 0.37 -10.86 -12.68
CA ARG A 12 1.21 -11.62 -11.74
C ARG A 12 1.80 -10.73 -10.65
N LEU A 13 2.23 -9.52 -11.00
CA LEU A 13 2.68 -8.54 -10.01
C LEU A 13 1.55 -8.18 -9.04
N ASN A 14 0.36 -7.86 -9.55
CA ASN A 14 -0.80 -7.56 -8.70
C ASN A 14 -1.16 -8.73 -7.78
N LEU A 15 -1.04 -9.98 -8.24
CA LEU A 15 -1.29 -11.16 -7.41
C LEU A 15 -0.23 -11.32 -6.31
N ALA A 16 1.05 -11.12 -6.64
CA ALA A 16 2.12 -11.16 -5.64
C ALA A 16 1.97 -10.06 -4.59
N VAL A 17 1.65 -8.82 -5.02
CA VAL A 17 1.38 -7.71 -4.10
C VAL A 17 0.21 -8.05 -3.18
N LYS A 18 -0.86 -8.68 -3.67
CA LYS A 18 -1.97 -9.11 -2.82
C LYS A 18 -1.54 -10.11 -1.75
N ARG A 19 -0.78 -11.15 -2.13
CA ARG A 19 -0.26 -12.14 -1.17
C ARG A 19 0.76 -11.54 -0.19
N PHE A 20 1.52 -10.55 -0.63
CA PHE A 20 2.45 -9.81 0.22
C PHE A 20 1.72 -8.95 1.26
N LEU A 21 0.56 -8.39 0.91
CA LEU A 21 -0.26 -7.59 1.83
C LEU A 21 -1.10 -8.45 2.80
N GLU A 22 -1.41 -9.69 2.44
CA GLU A 22 -2.28 -10.59 3.22
C GLU A 22 -1.89 -10.71 4.72
N PRO A 23 -0.61 -10.87 5.10
CA PRO A 23 -0.22 -10.92 6.51
C PRO A 23 -0.44 -9.61 7.29
N HIS A 24 -0.58 -8.49 6.59
CA HIS A 24 -0.74 -7.15 7.16
C HIS A 24 -2.19 -6.66 7.13
N GLU A 25 -3.12 -7.47 6.63
CA GLU A 25 -4.46 -7.00 6.30
C GLU A 25 -5.26 -6.53 7.53
N GLU A 26 -5.04 -7.16 8.68
CA GLU A 26 -5.62 -6.71 9.96
C GLU A 26 -5.13 -5.31 10.34
N ASP A 27 -3.81 -5.07 10.28
CA ASP A 27 -3.22 -3.76 10.57
C ASP A 27 -3.69 -2.70 9.58
N LEU A 28 -3.83 -3.07 8.30
CA LEU A 28 -4.34 -2.18 7.25
C LEU A 28 -5.81 -1.81 7.49
N GLU A 29 -6.66 -2.75 7.91
CA GLU A 29 -8.05 -2.47 8.24
C GLU A 29 -8.17 -1.61 9.50
N ASN A 30 -7.30 -1.81 10.50
CA ASN A 30 -7.25 -0.92 11.66
C ASN A 30 -6.92 0.53 11.25
N VAL A 31 -5.98 0.72 10.33
CA VAL A 31 -5.71 2.06 9.75
C VAL A 31 -6.92 2.57 8.95
N GLN A 32 -7.57 1.73 8.15
CA GLN A 32 -8.78 2.10 7.40
C GLN A 32 -9.88 2.63 8.33
N VAL A 33 -10.13 1.95 9.45
CA VAL A 33 -11.10 2.36 10.48
C VAL A 33 -10.72 3.71 11.09
N LEU A 34 -9.45 3.89 11.47
CA LEU A 34 -8.95 5.18 11.97
C LEU A 34 -9.15 6.29 10.94
N MET A 35 -8.76 6.07 9.68
CA MET A 35 -8.88 7.06 8.61
C MET A 35 -10.34 7.42 8.33
N ARG A 36 -11.27 6.47 8.49
CA ARG A 36 -12.72 6.71 8.44
C ARG A 36 -13.20 7.56 9.62
N LYS A 37 -12.75 7.27 10.85
CA LYS A 37 -13.06 8.09 12.04
C LYS A 37 -12.56 9.53 11.87
N LEU A 38 -11.34 9.72 11.38
CA LEU A 38 -10.76 11.04 11.10
C LEU A 38 -11.49 11.81 9.99
N SER A 39 -12.23 11.10 9.13
CA SER A 39 -13.04 11.71 8.07
C SER A 39 -14.42 12.19 8.55
N THR A 40 -14.81 11.87 9.78
CA THR A 40 -16.07 12.36 10.37
C THR A 40 -16.03 13.87 10.58
N LEU A 41 -17.20 14.54 10.56
CA LEU A 41 -17.28 16.01 10.63
C LEU A 41 -16.49 16.60 11.81
N LYS A 42 -16.65 16.02 13.01
CA LYS A 42 -16.01 16.47 14.25
C LYS A 42 -14.49 16.32 14.17
N GLU A 43 -14.01 15.13 13.83
CA GLU A 43 -12.58 14.83 13.81
C GLU A 43 -11.87 15.52 12.63
N ALA A 44 -12.53 15.60 11.48
CA ALA A 44 -12.03 16.36 10.33
C ALA A 44 -11.89 17.86 10.65
N ALA A 45 -12.81 18.44 11.44
CA ALA A 45 -12.69 19.83 11.88
C ALA A 45 -11.49 20.02 12.82
N LYS A 46 -11.31 19.14 13.80
CA LYS A 46 -10.12 19.16 14.68
C LYS A 46 -8.82 19.01 13.87
N LEU A 47 -8.82 18.10 12.89
CA LEU A 47 -7.64 17.85 12.05
C LEU A 47 -7.32 19.05 11.16
N ARG A 48 -8.33 19.68 10.55
CA ARG A 48 -8.19 20.89 9.73
C ARG A 48 -7.58 22.08 10.49
N ALA A 49 -7.81 22.17 11.79
CA ALA A 49 -7.17 23.19 12.63
C ALA A 49 -5.64 23.01 12.73
N LYS A 50 -5.12 21.80 12.48
CA LYS A 50 -3.69 21.47 12.56
C LYS A 50 -3.04 21.30 11.18
N THR A 51 -3.80 20.84 10.18
CA THR A 51 -3.30 20.54 8.83
C THR A 51 -4.38 20.66 7.76
N PRO A 52 -4.05 21.13 6.54
CA PRO A 52 -4.99 21.09 5.42
C PRO A 52 -5.20 19.69 4.83
N LEU A 53 -4.36 18.70 5.18
CA LEU A 53 -4.46 17.36 4.60
C LEU A 53 -5.58 16.54 5.25
N LEU A 54 -6.39 15.91 4.40
CA LEU A 54 -7.50 15.04 4.81
C LEU A 54 -7.09 13.56 4.82
N PRO A 55 -7.82 12.69 5.53
CA PRO A 55 -7.61 11.25 5.40
C PRO A 55 -7.91 10.77 3.96
N VAL A 56 -7.20 9.71 3.56
CA VAL A 56 -7.41 8.96 2.31
C VAL A 56 -7.85 7.56 2.70
N LEU A 57 -8.90 7.04 2.07
CA LEU A 57 -9.35 5.66 2.27
C LEU A 57 -8.80 4.76 1.16
N ARG A 58 -8.46 3.52 1.52
CA ARG A 58 -8.03 2.52 0.53
C ARG A 58 -9.24 1.89 -0.16
N GLN A 59 -9.04 1.50 -1.41
CA GLN A 59 -9.91 0.61 -2.18
C GLN A 59 -9.27 -0.77 -2.20
N GLU A 60 -9.99 -1.78 -1.70
CA GLU A 60 -9.47 -3.15 -1.55
C GLU A 60 -8.96 -3.77 -2.87
N THR A 61 -9.50 -3.32 -4.00
CA THR A 61 -9.14 -3.86 -5.31
C THR A 61 -7.79 -3.36 -5.81
N TRP A 62 -7.23 -2.28 -5.25
CA TRP A 62 -6.08 -1.56 -5.81
C TRP A 62 -5.02 -1.22 -4.76
N TRP A 63 -3.88 -1.90 -4.82
CA TRP A 63 -2.78 -1.74 -3.85
C TRP A 63 -2.16 -0.34 -3.83
N SER A 64 -2.25 0.42 -4.93
CA SER A 64 -1.78 1.82 -4.97
C SER A 64 -2.58 2.71 -4.01
N SER A 65 -3.86 2.38 -3.78
CA SER A 65 -4.68 3.07 -2.78
C SER A 65 -4.25 2.74 -1.35
N THR A 66 -3.77 1.51 -1.09
CA THR A 66 -3.17 1.12 0.19
C THR A 66 -1.92 1.95 0.48
N VAL A 67 -1.04 2.11 -0.52
CA VAL A 67 0.15 2.97 -0.42
C VAL A 67 -0.25 4.41 -0.13
N ALA A 68 -1.22 4.96 -0.85
CA ALA A 68 -1.70 6.33 -0.65
C ALA A 68 -2.31 6.55 0.75
N MET A 69 -3.08 5.59 1.26
CA MET A 69 -3.63 5.63 2.61
C MET A 69 -2.52 5.60 3.67
N LEU A 70 -1.58 4.67 3.57
CA LEU A 70 -0.48 4.54 4.52
C LEU A 70 0.42 5.76 4.53
N ASP A 71 0.78 6.28 3.35
CA ASP A 71 1.57 7.50 3.23
C ASP A 71 0.87 8.69 3.90
N ARG A 72 -0.45 8.83 3.66
CA ARG A 72 -1.27 9.84 4.33
C ARG A 72 -1.30 9.64 5.84
N TYR A 73 -1.52 8.42 6.30
CA TYR A 73 -1.56 8.09 7.72
C TYR A 73 -0.23 8.39 8.42
N VAL A 74 0.90 7.96 7.87
CA VAL A 74 2.25 8.23 8.41
C VAL A 74 2.48 9.73 8.54
N TRP A 75 2.07 10.51 7.54
CA TRP A 75 2.17 11.96 7.59
C TRP A 75 1.24 12.59 8.65
N LEU A 76 0.00 12.12 8.74
CA LEU A 76 -1.00 12.61 9.70
C LEU A 76 -0.66 12.22 11.15
N ARG A 77 0.08 11.13 11.36
CA ARG A 77 0.38 10.55 12.68
C ARG A 77 0.90 11.56 13.69
N LYS A 78 1.68 12.55 13.25
CA LYS A 78 2.26 13.63 14.10
C LYS A 78 1.24 14.61 14.66
N PHE A 79 0.02 14.64 14.14
CA PHE A 79 -1.07 15.51 14.60
C PHE A 79 -2.10 14.78 15.47
N LEU A 80 -2.02 13.45 15.51
CA LEU A 80 -2.92 12.60 16.28
C LEU A 80 -2.36 12.42 17.69
N SER A 81 -3.16 12.77 18.70
CA SER A 81 -2.78 12.59 20.10
C SER A 81 -3.31 11.27 20.63
N ALA A 82 -2.52 10.59 21.46
CA ALA A 82 -2.99 9.45 22.24
C ALA A 82 -3.88 9.87 23.42
N ASP A 83 -3.91 11.17 23.75
CA ASP A 83 -4.78 11.73 24.81
C ASP A 83 -6.19 12.09 24.29
N ASP A 84 -6.48 11.90 23.00
CA ASP A 84 -7.82 12.13 22.45
C ASP A 84 -8.62 10.83 22.50
N ASP A 85 -9.42 10.68 23.56
CA ASP A 85 -10.25 9.49 23.84
C ASP A 85 -11.11 9.04 22.65
N GLU A 86 -11.44 9.93 21.71
CA GLU A 86 -12.23 9.60 20.52
C GLU A 86 -11.47 8.76 19.48
N ILE A 87 -10.13 8.82 19.50
CA ILE A 87 -9.26 8.16 18.52
C ILE A 87 -8.15 7.33 19.16
N ALA A 88 -7.90 7.46 20.46
CA ALA A 88 -6.80 6.81 21.18
C ALA A 88 -6.83 5.28 20.98
N ASP A 89 -8.00 4.67 21.14
CA ASP A 89 -8.21 3.22 20.99
C ASP A 89 -8.02 2.74 19.53
N LEU A 90 -8.08 3.65 18.56
CA LEU A 90 -7.90 3.36 17.14
C LEU A 90 -6.45 3.58 16.68
N LEU A 91 -5.57 4.12 17.53
CA LEU A 91 -4.18 4.34 17.15
C LEU A 91 -3.43 3.00 17.16
N PRO A 92 -2.76 2.65 16.04
CA PRO A 92 -1.87 1.51 16.01
C PRO A 92 -0.82 1.58 17.12
N SER A 93 -0.51 0.41 17.69
CA SER A 93 0.59 0.24 18.64
C SER A 93 1.93 0.69 18.04
N ARG A 94 2.94 0.93 18.87
CA ARG A 94 4.27 1.34 18.36
C ARG A 94 4.87 0.30 17.42
N SER A 95 4.75 -0.99 17.73
CA SER A 95 5.26 -2.07 16.88
C SER A 95 4.47 -2.17 15.57
N THR A 96 3.15 -2.06 15.63
CA THR A 96 2.30 -2.04 14.42
C THR A 96 2.64 -0.86 13.54
N TYR A 97 2.81 0.34 14.11
CA TYR A 97 3.20 1.53 13.38
C TYR A 97 4.54 1.35 12.65
N GLN A 98 5.54 0.76 13.32
CA GLN A 98 6.84 0.46 12.68
C GLN A 98 6.70 -0.57 11.56
N SER A 99 5.92 -1.64 11.77
CA SER A 99 5.61 -2.64 10.75
C SER A 99 4.97 -2.01 9.51
N LEU A 100 4.01 -1.11 9.70
CA LEU A 100 3.35 -0.37 8.63
C LEU A 100 4.28 0.60 7.88
N GLN A 101 5.26 1.20 8.59
CA GLN A 101 6.27 2.03 7.95
C GLN A 101 7.19 1.21 7.05
N THR A 102 7.68 0.07 7.55
CA THR A 102 8.44 -0.88 6.74
C THR A 102 7.63 -1.30 5.52
N LEU A 103 6.37 -1.73 5.71
CA LEU A 103 5.48 -2.12 4.63
C LEU A 103 5.33 -1.02 3.57
N LEU A 104 5.18 0.24 3.99
CA LEU A 104 5.08 1.38 3.06
C LEU A 104 6.35 1.55 2.22
N GLU A 105 7.54 1.42 2.84
CA GLU A 105 8.82 1.50 2.13
C GLU A 105 8.94 0.36 1.11
N GLU A 106 8.62 -0.87 1.53
CA GLU A 106 8.66 -2.04 0.65
C GLU A 106 7.71 -1.92 -0.55
N MET A 107 6.55 -1.32 -0.34
CA MET A 107 5.57 -1.07 -1.40
C MET A 107 5.98 0.04 -2.37
N LYS A 108 6.67 1.08 -1.87
CA LYS A 108 7.19 2.17 -2.70
C LYS A 108 8.28 1.68 -3.67
N ASP A 109 9.04 0.66 -3.30
CA ASP A 109 10.04 0.05 -4.18
C ASP A 109 9.41 -0.64 -5.41
N ILE A 110 8.16 -1.12 -5.27
CA ILE A 110 7.42 -1.83 -6.32
C ILE A 110 6.76 -0.85 -7.30
N GLU A 111 6.43 0.36 -6.85
CA GLU A 111 5.69 1.34 -7.64
C GLU A 111 6.39 1.76 -8.96
N PRO A 112 7.71 2.04 -8.99
CA PRO A 112 8.44 2.31 -10.23
C PRO A 112 8.36 1.15 -11.23
N ILE A 113 8.38 -0.08 -10.74
CA ILE A 113 8.34 -1.29 -11.58
C ILE A 113 6.97 -1.47 -12.18
N SER A 114 5.92 -1.29 -11.37
CA SER A 114 4.55 -1.30 -11.88
C SER A 114 4.33 -0.23 -12.96
N LYS A 115 4.77 1.01 -12.71
CA LYS A 115 4.66 2.10 -13.70
C LYS A 115 5.42 1.79 -14.98
N LYS A 116 6.60 1.19 -14.87
CA LYS A 116 7.42 0.80 -16.01
C LYS A 116 6.83 -0.37 -16.79
N LEU A 117 6.24 -1.36 -16.11
CA LEU A 117 5.51 -2.45 -16.75
C LEU A 117 4.23 -1.98 -17.48
N GLN A 118 3.62 -0.89 -17.01
CA GLN A 118 2.46 -0.26 -17.61
C GLN A 118 2.81 0.76 -18.70
N SER A 119 4.09 1.03 -18.98
CA SER A 119 4.46 1.99 -20.03
C SER A 119 4.28 1.40 -21.42
N ASP A 120 3.63 2.13 -22.30
CA ASP A 120 3.48 1.75 -23.70
C ASP A 120 4.84 1.59 -24.39
N GLY A 121 5.02 0.49 -25.11
CA GLY A 121 6.22 0.21 -25.90
C GLY A 121 7.29 -0.64 -25.21
N LEU A 122 7.03 -1.16 -24.01
CA LEU A 122 7.95 -2.10 -23.35
C LEU A 122 7.96 -3.45 -24.09
N MET A 123 9.13 -3.89 -24.57
CA MET A 123 9.27 -5.22 -25.17
C MET A 123 9.13 -6.30 -24.09
N LEU A 124 8.51 -7.44 -24.43
CA LEU A 124 8.27 -8.54 -23.48
C LEU A 124 9.54 -9.02 -22.76
N LEU A 125 10.68 -9.06 -23.47
CA LEU A 125 11.96 -9.43 -22.88
C LEU A 125 12.41 -8.42 -21.81
N GLN A 126 12.25 -7.12 -22.07
CA GLN A 126 12.59 -6.06 -21.12
C GLN A 126 11.66 -6.08 -19.90
N ALA A 127 10.37 -6.38 -20.09
CA ALA A 127 9.42 -6.57 -19.00
C ALA A 127 9.84 -7.72 -18.08
N ARG A 128 10.30 -8.83 -18.67
CA ARG A 128 10.81 -10.00 -17.95
C ARG A 128 12.12 -9.70 -17.23
N GLU A 129 13.10 -9.09 -17.89
CA GLU A 129 14.38 -8.71 -17.27
C GLU A 129 14.20 -7.73 -16.11
N LEU A 130 13.31 -6.75 -16.24
CA LEU A 130 12.98 -5.81 -15.16
C LEU A 130 12.34 -6.52 -13.97
N PHE A 131 11.47 -7.48 -14.24
CA PHE A 131 10.79 -8.24 -13.22
C PHE A 131 11.75 -9.20 -12.51
N ASP A 132 12.49 -10.01 -13.27
CA ASP A 132 13.46 -10.98 -12.75
C ASP A 132 14.57 -10.25 -11.95
N GLY A 133 15.08 -9.12 -12.45
CA GLY A 133 16.06 -8.30 -11.73
C GLY A 133 15.54 -7.70 -10.41
N HIS A 134 14.23 -7.39 -10.31
CA HIS A 134 13.66 -6.98 -9.03
C HIS A 134 13.53 -8.15 -8.04
N LEU A 135 13.23 -9.35 -8.54
CA LEU A 135 13.20 -10.55 -7.69
C LEU A 135 14.57 -10.93 -7.16
N GLU A 136 15.64 -10.65 -7.91
CA GLU A 136 17.01 -10.77 -7.41
C GLU A 136 17.29 -9.79 -6.25
N LEU A 137 16.75 -8.56 -6.33
CA LEU A 137 16.91 -7.54 -5.28
C LEU A 137 16.01 -7.80 -4.06
N LYS A 138 14.85 -8.43 -4.25
CA LYS A 138 13.95 -8.88 -3.17
C LYS A 138 13.53 -10.34 -3.36
N PRO A 139 14.37 -11.29 -2.90
CA PRO A 139 14.05 -12.71 -2.98
C PRO A 139 12.81 -13.09 -2.17
N SER A 140 12.51 -12.34 -1.10
CA SER A 140 11.27 -12.50 -0.32
C SER A 140 10.02 -12.30 -1.18
N PHE A 141 10.10 -11.41 -2.19
CA PHE A 141 8.99 -11.13 -3.10
C PHE A 141 8.73 -12.29 -4.07
N ALA A 142 9.76 -13.07 -4.39
CA ALA A 142 9.64 -14.26 -5.23
C ALA A 142 8.76 -15.34 -4.59
N SER A 143 8.70 -15.40 -3.25
CA SER A 143 7.85 -16.35 -2.53
C SER A 143 6.35 -16.11 -2.80
N TYR A 144 5.95 -14.87 -3.09
CA TYR A 144 4.57 -14.50 -3.40
C TYR A 144 4.19 -14.74 -4.87
N LEU A 145 5.16 -15.09 -5.73
CA LEU A 145 4.94 -15.36 -7.15
C LEU A 145 4.66 -16.81 -7.52
N GLY A 146 4.98 -17.76 -6.65
CA GLY A 146 4.49 -19.15 -6.72
C GLY A 146 3.26 -19.28 -5.81
N THR A 147 2.14 -19.90 -6.17
CA THR A 147 1.84 -20.89 -7.21
C THR A 147 0.69 -20.41 -8.10
N ALA A 148 0.77 -20.69 -9.40
CA ALA A 148 -0.42 -20.99 -10.17
C ALA A 148 -0.88 -22.39 -9.73
N GLN A 149 -2.08 -22.50 -9.21
CA GLN A 149 -2.79 -23.76 -9.09
C GLN A 149 -4.03 -23.68 -9.96
#